data_AF-A0A434A0V5-F1
#
_entry.id   AF-A0A434A0V5-F1
#
_cell.length_a   1.000
_cell.length_b   1.000
_cell.length_c   1.000
_cell.angle_alpha   90.00
_cell.angle_beta   90.00
_cell.angle_gamma   90.00
#
_symmetry.space_group_name_H-M   'P 1'
#
loop_
_entity.id
_entity.type
_entity.pdbx_description
1 polymer ?
#
loop_
_entity_poly.entity_id
_entity_poly.type
_entity_poly.pdbx_seq_one_letter_code
_entity_poly.pdbx_strand_id
1 'polypeptide(L)' 'MNTKTKIIQSIKIWIVIYPSITLFYALFGSYLSAVPLYLRTLILTLILVPWMIFVGLPLVHLLLKKISANEKP' A
#
# COMPACT_ATOMS: atom_id res chain seq x y z
N MET A 1 -12.81 1.38 -20.76
CA MET A 1 -11.50 0.82 -20.33
C MET A 1 -11.46 -0.66 -20.63
N ASN A 2 -10.41 -1.13 -21.32
CA ASN A 2 -10.20 -2.55 -21.57
C ASN A 2 -9.89 -3.28 -20.25
N THR A 3 -10.34 -4.53 -20.10
CA THR A 3 -10.11 -5.38 -18.92
C THR A 3 -8.63 -5.47 -18.55
N LYS A 4 -7.73 -5.49 -19.55
CA LYS A 4 -6.28 -5.50 -19.34
C LYS A 4 -5.80 -4.29 -18.51
N THR A 5 -6.31 -3.10 -18.80
CA THR A 5 -5.92 -1.86 -18.08
C THR A 5 -6.35 -1.90 -16.63
N LYS A 6 -7.55 -2.43 -16.34
CA LYS A 6 -8.05 -2.58 -14.96
C LYS A 6 -7.18 -3.55 -14.16
N ILE A 7 -6.80 -4.68 -14.74
CA ILE A 7 -5.95 -5.68 -14.07
C ILE A 7 -4.60 -5.07 -13.70
N ILE A 8 -3.95 -4.36 -14.64
CA ILE A 8 -2.66 -3.72 -14.38
C ILE A 8 -2.76 -2.68 -13.26
N GLN A 9 -3.82 -1.88 -13.22
CA GLN A 9 -4.05 -0.91 -12.14
C GLN A 9 -4.24 -1.61 -10.79
N SER A 10 -5.04 -2.68 -10.73
CA SER A 10 -5.24 -3.45 -9.50
C SER A 10 -3.94 -4.06 -8.98
N ILE A 11 -3.09 -4.60 -9.86
CA ILE A 11 -1.78 -5.15 -9.47
C ILE A 11 -0.87 -4.06 -8.90
N LYS A 12 -0.83 -2.87 -9.53
CA LYS A 12 -0.04 -1.74 -9.01
C LYS A 12 -0.47 -1.35 -7.60
N ILE A 13 -1.77 -1.29 -7.36
CA ILE A 13 -2.33 -1.00 -6.03
C ILE A 13 -1.96 -2.13 -5.05
N TRP A 14 -2.09 -3.39 -5.46
CA TRP A 14 -1.77 -4.56 -4.63
C TRP A 14 -0.31 -4.57 -4.17
N ILE A 15 0.64 -4.25 -5.07
CA ILE A 15 2.07 -4.15 -4.77
C ILE A 15 2.36 -3.07 -3.70
N VAL A 16 1.50 -2.05 -3.57
CA VAL A 16 1.65 -1.03 -2.53
C VAL A 16 1.00 -1.50 -1.21
N ILE A 17 -0.21 -2.07 -1.31
CA ILE A 17 -1.03 -2.43 -0.15
C ILE A 17 -0.36 -3.54 0.67
N TYR A 18 0.01 -4.66 0.04
CA TYR A 18 0.47 -5.83 0.80
C TYR A 18 1.74 -5.56 1.61
N PRO A 19 2.82 -4.98 1.04
CA PRO A 19 4.00 -4.61 1.82
C PRO A 19 3.70 -3.59 2.90
N SER A 20 2.81 -2.62 2.65
CA SER A 20 2.41 -1.63 3.66
C SER A 20 1.67 -2.28 4.82
N ILE A 21 0.71 -3.17 4.56
CA ILE A 21 0.02 -3.93 5.63
C ILE A 21 1.02 -4.72 6.44
N THR A 22 1.92 -5.46 5.79
CA THR A 22 2.92 -6.28 6.48
C THR A 22 3.86 -5.42 7.33
N LEU A 23 4.33 -4.29 6.79
CA LEU A 23 5.19 -3.35 7.52
C LEU A 23 4.48 -2.78 8.75
N PHE A 24 3.27 -2.28 8.60
CA PHE A 24 2.50 -1.71 9.72
C PHE A 24 2.12 -2.78 10.74
N TYR A 25 1.79 -3.99 10.28
CA TYR A 25 1.53 -5.10 11.18
C TYR A 25 2.79 -5.50 11.96
N ALA A 26 3.96 -5.52 11.32
CA ALA A 26 5.22 -5.81 11.99
C ALA A 26 5.61 -4.72 13.01
N LEU A 27 5.36 -3.44 12.69
CA LEU A 27 5.67 -2.30 13.56
C LEU A 27 4.69 -2.16 14.74
N PHE A 28 3.39 -2.33 14.50
CA PHE A 28 2.34 -2.03 15.48
C PHE A 28 1.66 -3.28 16.08
N GLY A 29 1.89 -4.46 15.52
CA GLY A 29 1.14 -5.67 15.87
C GLY A 29 1.39 -6.16 17.29
N SER A 30 2.60 -6.00 17.81
CA SER A 30 2.95 -6.29 19.21
C SER A 30 2.32 -5.27 20.17
N TYR A 31 2.37 -3.98 19.85
CA TYR A 31 1.76 -2.92 20.67
C TYR A 31 0.23 -3.04 20.75
N LEU A 32 -0.40 -3.56 19.70
CA LEU A 32 -1.85 -3.72 19.62
C LEU A 32 -2.34 -5.11 20.06
N SER A 33 -1.47 -6.00 20.55
CA SER A 33 -1.86 -7.37 20.90
C SER A 33 -2.80 -7.45 22.10
N ALA A 34 -2.75 -6.46 23.00
CA ALA A 34 -3.62 -6.37 24.19
C ALA A 34 -5.02 -5.80 23.87
N VAL A 35 -5.23 -5.32 22.64
CA VAL A 35 -6.46 -4.64 22.22
C VAL A 35 -7.36 -5.62 21.46
N PRO A 36 -8.69 -5.60 21.67
CA PRO A 36 -9.62 -6.42 20.89
C PRO A 36 -9.43 -6.25 19.38
N LEU A 37 -9.63 -7.34 18.63
CA LEU A 37 -9.35 -7.40 17.19
C LEU A 37 -9.96 -6.24 16.39
N TYR A 38 -11.22 -5.87 16.68
CA TYR A 38 -11.91 -4.81 15.96
C TYR A 38 -11.30 -3.42 16.19
N LEU A 39 -10.89 -3.12 17.44
CA LEU A 39 -10.20 -1.86 17.77
C LEU A 39 -8.79 -1.82 17.21
N ARG A 40 -8.04 -2.93 17.30
CA ARG A 40 -6.72 -3.07 16.67
C ARG A 40 -6.80 -2.81 15.17
N THR A 41 -7.81 -3.40 14.51
CA THR A 41 -8.03 -3.22 13.08
C THR A 41 -8.36 -1.78 12.74
N LEU A 42 -9.23 -1.12 13.53
CA LEU A 42 -9.56 0.29 13.37
C LEU A 42 -8.33 1.20 13.47
N ILE A 43 -7.48 0.98 14.49
CA ILE A 43 -6.25 1.76 14.68
C ILE A 43 -5.30 1.54 13.50
N LEU A 44 -5.08 0.29 13.10
CA LEU A 44 -4.23 -0.03 11.95
C LEU A 44 -4.74 0.62 10.66
N THR A 45 -6.05 0.57 10.38
CA THR A 45 -6.60 1.16 9.15
C THR A 45 -6.60 2.69 9.18
N LEU A 46 -6.82 3.32 10.34
CA LEU A 46 -6.73 4.78 10.51
C LEU A 46 -5.33 5.32 10.17
N ILE A 47 -4.28 4.53 10.40
CA ILE A 47 -2.90 4.94 10.07
C ILE A 47 -2.54 4.49 8.64
N LEU A 48 -2.89 3.26 8.27
CA LEU A 48 -2.55 2.68 6.99
C LEU A 48 -3.22 3.41 5.81
N VAL A 49 -4.48 3.82 5.94
CA VAL A 49 -5.20 4.47 4.83
C VAL A 49 -4.57 5.82 4.44
N PRO A 50 -4.33 6.76 5.38
CA PRO A 50 -3.59 7.98 5.08
C PRO A 50 -2.19 7.70 4.51
N TRP A 51 -1.46 6.73 5.08
CA TRP A 51 -0.15 6.32 4.56
C TRP A 51 -0.22 5.91 3.08
N MET A 52 -1.18 5.07 2.73
CA MET A 52 -1.37 4.58 1.37
C MET A 52 -1.69 5.71 0.38
N ILE A 53 -2.54 6.66 0.78
CA ILE A 53 -3.00 7.75 -0.08
C ILE A 53 -1.88 8.80 -0.28
N PHE A 54 -1.22 9.21 0.79
CA PHE A 54 -0.26 10.31 0.74
C PHE A 54 1.18 9.89 0.45
N VAL A 55 1.54 8.63 0.74
CA VAL A 55 2.92 8.14 0.58
C VAL A 55 2.99 6.94 -0.34
N GLY A 56 2.27 5.87 -0.04
CA GLY A 56 2.38 4.59 -0.75
C GLY A 56 2.10 4.72 -2.26
N LEU A 57 0.92 5.23 -2.62
CA LEU A 57 0.52 5.38 -4.02
C LEU A 57 1.40 6.40 -4.79
N PRO A 58 1.68 7.61 -4.27
CA PRO A 58 2.60 8.54 -4.92
C PRO A 58 4.00 7.95 -5.14
N LEU A 59 4.56 7.27 -4.13
CA LEU A 59 5.89 6.67 -4.23
C LEU A 59 5.96 5.61 -5.33
N VAL A 60 4.99 4.70 -5.39
CA VAL A 60 4.96 3.67 -6.44
C VAL A 60 4.71 4.29 -7.82
N HIS A 61 3.89 5.33 -7.91
CA HIS A 61 3.72 6.06 -9.16
C HIS A 61 5.05 6.67 -9.65
N LEU A 62 5.83 7.27 -8.75
CA LEU A 62 7.15 7.83 -9.06
C LEU A 62 8.16 6.73 -9.48
N LEU A 63 8.19 5.60 -8.76
CA LEU A 63 9.07 4.47 -9.09
C LEU A 63 8.75 3.90 -10.47
N LEU A 64 7.46 3.67 -10.77
CA LEU A 64 7.04 3.18 -12.08
C LEU A 64 7.35 4.17 -13.20
N LYS A 65 7.16 5.47 -12.97
CA LYS A 65 7.54 6.52 -13.92
C LYS A 65 9.05 6.51 -14.18
N LYS A 66 9.87 6.36 -13.13
CA LYS A 66 11.33 6.31 -13.24
C LYS A 66 11.80 5.08 -14.03
N ILE A 67 11.20 3.91 -13.76
CA ILE A 67 11.51 2.67 -14.48
C ILE A 67 11.17 2.83 -15.97
N SER A 68 9.97 3.34 -16.29
CA SER A 68 9.54 3.54 -17.67
C SER A 68 10.32 4.64 -18.40
N ALA A 69 10.79 5.67 -17.69
CA ALA A 69 11.66 6.71 -18.26
C ALA A 69 13.06 6.17 -18.59
N ASN A 70 13.51 5.13 -17.89
CA ASN A 70 14.81 4.49 -18.12
C ASN A 70 14.78 3.45 -19.26
N GLU A 71 13.61 3.19 -19.85
CA GLU A 71 13.43 2.32 -21.03
C GLU A 71 13.44 3.09 -22.38
N LYS A 72 13.76 4.40 -22.37
CA LYS A 72 13.99 5.12 -23.63
C LYS A 72 15.44 4.88 -24.09
N PRO A 73 15.68 4.42 -25.33
CA PRO A 73 17.00 4.04 -25.83
C PRO A 73 17.99 5.20 -25.87
#